data_AF-A0A523MMX6-F1
#
_entry.id   AF-A0A523MMX6-F1
#
_cell.length_a   1.000
_cell.length_b   1.000
_cell.length_c   1.000
_cell.angle_alpha   90.00
_cell.angle_beta   90.00
_cell.angle_gamma   90.00
#
_symmetry.space_group_name_H-M   'P 1'
#
loop_
_entity.id
_entity.type
_entity.pdbx_description
1 polymer ?
#
loop_
_entity_poly.entity_id
_entity_poly.type
_entity_poly.pdbx_seq_one_letter_code
_entity_poly.pdbx_strand_id
1 'polypeptide(L)'
;MTTSNEALRQWVTEVAELTRPANIHWCDGSQTEYQSLIKLMLETGDLLELDSSYKNCYLHRSDPSDVARVEHLTFVCTPDEAEAGPNNHWMAPADAHAK
;
A
#
# COMPACT_ATOMS: atom_id res chain seq x y z
N MET A 1 4.36 18.81 1.66
CA MET A 1 5.31 18.62 2.78
C MET A 1 6.44 17.70 2.32
N THR A 2 7.60 17.73 2.96
CA THR A 2 8.73 16.84 2.65
C THR A 2 9.41 16.43 3.95
N THR A 3 10.26 15.41 3.91
CA THR A 3 11.04 14.95 5.07
C THR A 3 12.41 15.64 5.18
N SER A 4 12.89 15.86 6.40
CA SER A 4 14.28 16.24 6.69
C SER A 4 15.23 15.04 6.71
N ASN A 5 14.70 13.82 6.81
CA ASN A 5 15.49 12.59 6.78
C ASN A 5 16.02 12.34 5.37
N GLU A 6 17.34 12.44 5.21
CA GLU A 6 18.01 12.30 3.93
C GLU A 6 17.89 10.90 3.32
N ALA A 7 18.06 9.85 4.13
CA ALA A 7 17.93 8.47 3.67
C ALA A 7 16.51 8.19 3.15
N LEU A 8 15.48 8.68 3.86
CA LEU A 8 14.09 8.55 3.41
C LEU A 8 13.83 9.31 2.11
N ARG A 9 14.37 10.53 1.99
CA ARG A 9 14.23 11.35 0.77
C ARG A 9 14.88 10.66 -0.42
N GLN A 10 16.09 10.11 -0.25
CA GLN A 10 16.81 9.38 -1.29
C GLN A 10 15.99 8.16 -1.75
N TRP A 11 15.51 7.35 -0.81
CA TRP A 11 14.70 6.17 -1.14
C TRP A 11 13.41 6.53 -1.91
N VAL A 12 12.70 7.59 -1.50
CA VAL A 12 11.51 8.05 -2.23
C VAL A 12 11.86 8.47 -3.66
N THR A 13 13.01 9.14 -3.86
CA THR A 13 13.49 9.48 -5.21
C THR A 13 13.75 8.23 -6.04
N GLU A 14 14.49 7.24 -5.50
CA GLU A 14 14.79 5.98 -6.20
C GLU A 14 13.51 5.22 -6.60
N VAL A 15 12.52 5.15 -5.71
CA VAL A 15 11.22 4.51 -6.01
C VAL A 15 10.42 5.32 -7.05
N ALA A 16 10.48 6.65 -7.00
CA ALA A 16 9.79 7.50 -7.97
C ALA A 16 10.40 7.39 -9.38
N GLU A 17 11.72 7.23 -9.49
CA GLU A 17 12.39 6.99 -10.77
C GLU A 17 11.97 5.66 -11.40
N LEU A 18 11.77 4.63 -10.58
CA LEU A 18 11.29 3.31 -11.01
C LEU A 18 9.81 3.31 -11.40
N THR A 19 8.95 3.82 -10.51
CA THR A 19 7.48 3.72 -10.64
C THR A 19 6.86 4.84 -11.47
N ARG A 20 7.58 5.95 -11.67
CA ARG A 20 7.18 7.13 -12.46
C ARG A 20 5.77 7.63 -12.13
N PRO A 21 5.48 7.92 -10.86
CA PRO A 21 4.14 8.37 -10.48
C PRO A 21 3.86 9.76 -11.06
N ALA A 22 2.58 10.08 -11.27
CA ALA A 22 2.19 11.41 -11.72
C ALA A 22 2.51 12.50 -10.67
N ASN A 23 2.35 12.18 -9.39
CA ASN A 23 2.63 13.07 -8.26
C ASN A 23 3.06 12.26 -7.03
N ILE A 24 3.81 12.89 -6.12
CA ILE A 24 4.15 12.34 -4.80
C ILE A 24 3.39 13.14 -3.74
N HIS A 25 2.57 12.45 -2.95
CA HIS A 25 1.86 13.03 -1.80
C HIS A 25 2.45 12.49 -0.50
N TRP A 26 2.85 13.39 0.40
CA TRP A 26 3.36 13.01 1.73
C TRP A 26 2.23 13.08 2.74
N CYS A 27 1.79 11.92 3.22
CA CYS A 27 0.67 11.86 4.16
C CYS A 27 1.03 12.46 5.52
N ASP A 28 0.24 13.42 6.00
CA ASP A 28 0.40 14.07 7.32
C ASP A 28 -0.57 13.57 8.39
N GLY A 29 -1.60 12.79 8.00
CA GLY A 29 -2.60 12.22 8.89
C GLY A 29 -3.59 13.23 9.46
N SER A 30 -3.61 14.47 8.95
CA SER A 30 -4.52 15.51 9.41
C SER A 30 -5.97 15.21 9.01
N GLN A 31 -6.91 15.82 9.74
CA GLN A 31 -8.33 15.72 9.38
C GLN A 31 -8.60 16.27 7.97
N THR A 32 -7.92 17.36 7.59
CA THR A 32 -8.06 17.95 6.26
C THR A 32 -7.61 17.00 5.16
N GLU A 33 -6.49 16.30 5.37
CA GLU A 33 -6.00 15.27 4.45
C GLU A 33 -7.00 14.11 4.34
N TYR A 34 -7.45 13.56 5.48
CA TYR A 34 -8.44 12.49 5.51
C TYR A 34 -9.70 12.87 4.71
N GLN A 35 -10.26 14.05 4.96
CA GLN A 35 -11.46 14.51 4.25
C GLN A 35 -11.23 14.69 2.75
N SER A 36 -10.03 15.14 2.35
CA SER A 36 -9.67 15.30 0.93
C SER A 36 -9.57 13.96 0.22
N LEU A 37 -8.98 12.95 0.86
CA LEU A 37 -8.89 11.59 0.33
C LEU A 37 -10.24 10.89 0.25
N ILE A 38 -11.07 11.01 1.30
CA ILE A 38 -12.45 10.50 1.28
C ILE A 38 -13.24 11.12 0.13
N LYS A 39 -13.18 12.45 -0.01
CA LYS A 39 -13.86 13.16 -1.10
C LYS A 39 -13.42 12.63 -2.46
N LEU A 40 -12.11 12.47 -2.68
CA LEU A 40 -11.59 11.91 -3.92
C LEU A 40 -12.14 10.51 -4.18
N MET A 41 -12.13 9.62 -3.19
CA MET A 41 -12.61 8.24 -3.33
C MET A 41 -14.12 8.13 -3.54
N LEU A 42 -14.91 9.08 -3.02
CA LEU A 42 -16.34 9.19 -3.34
C LEU A 42 -16.56 9.68 -4.78
N GLU A 43 -15.75 10.65 -5.24
CA GLU A 43 -15.81 11.19 -6.60
C GLU A 43 -15.38 10.17 -7.65
N THR A 44 -14.40 9.31 -7.35
CA THR A 44 -13.93 8.24 -8.24
C THR A 44 -14.82 6.98 -8.20
N GLY A 45 -15.66 6.86 -7.18
CA GLY A 45 -16.54 5.70 -6.98
C GLY A 45 -15.87 4.52 -6.27
N ASP A 46 -14.65 4.70 -5.76
CA ASP A 46 -13.98 3.70 -4.91
C ASP A 46 -14.75 3.49 -3.60
N LEU A 47 -15.38 4.55 -3.07
CA LEU A 47 -16.21 4.51 -1.88
C LEU A 47 -17.66 4.86 -2.18
N LEU A 48 -18.55 4.26 -1.40
CA LEU A 48 -19.97 4.60 -1.30
C LEU A 48 -20.25 5.11 0.11
N GLU A 49 -20.83 6.30 0.24
CA GLU A 49 -21.26 6.83 1.54
C GLU A 49 -22.46 6.01 2.08
N LEU A 50 -22.40 5.65 3.36
CA LEU A 50 -23.51 4.98 4.03
C LEU A 50 -24.61 5.98 4.42
N ASP A 51 -25.78 5.47 4.76
CA ASP A 51 -26.90 6.34 5.13
C ASP A 51 -26.65 7.14 6.42
N SER A 52 -27.53 8.10 6.70
CA SER A 52 -27.41 9.06 7.80
C SER A 52 -27.30 8.45 9.20
N SER A 53 -27.62 7.16 9.38
CA SER A 53 -27.42 6.47 10.66
C SER A 53 -25.94 6.12 10.92
N TYR A 54 -25.09 6.13 9.88
CA TYR A 54 -23.67 5.79 9.95
C TYR A 54 -22.79 6.95 9.47
N LYS A 55 -22.55 7.91 10.37
CA LYS A 55 -21.71 9.09 10.08
C LYS A 55 -20.25 8.70 9.89
N ASN A 56 -19.61 9.25 8.85
CA ASN A 56 -18.22 8.94 8.48
C ASN A 56 -17.97 7.45 8.24
N CYS A 57 -18.96 6.74 7.69
CA CYS A 57 -18.84 5.35 7.30
C CYS A 57 -19.04 5.20 5.80
N TYR A 58 -18.21 4.34 5.22
CA TYR A 58 -18.14 4.13 3.77
C TYR A 58 -18.07 2.64 3.46
N LEU A 59 -18.62 2.25 2.32
CA LEU A 59 -18.53 0.91 1.75
C LEU A 59 -17.59 0.94 0.55
N HIS A 60 -16.54 0.12 0.60
CA HIS A 60 -15.74 -0.26 -0.57
C HIS A 60 -16.14 -1.68 -1.02
N ARG A 61 -16.11 -1.93 -2.32
CA ARG A 61 -16.28 -3.27 -2.89
C ARG A 61 -15.07 -3.55 -3.76
N SER A 62 -14.19 -4.46 -3.30
CA SER A 62 -13.00 -4.83 -4.05
C SER A 62 -13.34 -5.65 -5.29
N ASP A 63 -12.35 -5.85 -6.15
CA ASP A 63 -12.47 -6.76 -7.28
C ASP A 63 -12.75 -8.20 -6.77
N PRO A 64 -13.63 -8.99 -7.42
CA PRO A 64 -13.92 -10.37 -7.01
C PRO A 64 -12.68 -11.29 -6.94
N SER A 65 -11.59 -10.94 -7.63
CA SER A 65 -10.32 -11.66 -7.59
C SER A 65 -9.39 -11.21 -6.44
N ASP A 66 -9.69 -10.11 -5.77
CA ASP A 66 -8.91 -9.54 -4.66
C ASP A 66 -9.79 -9.36 -3.40
N VAL A 67 -10.11 -10.49 -2.78
CA VAL A 67 -11.05 -10.56 -1.64
C VAL A 67 -10.42 -11.12 -0.36
N ALA A 68 -9.20 -11.63 -0.47
CA ALA A 68 -8.50 -12.27 0.63
C ALA A 68 -6.99 -12.24 0.42
N ARG A 69 -6.24 -12.41 1.51
CA ARG A 69 -4.79 -12.60 1.44
C ARG A 69 -4.47 -13.84 0.60
N VAL A 70 -3.50 -13.70 -0.30
CA VAL A 70 -3.06 -14.76 -1.21
C VAL A 70 -1.83 -15.46 -0.64
N GLU A 71 -2.05 -16.41 0.28
CA GLU A 71 -0.96 -17.01 1.07
C GLU A 71 0.15 -17.62 0.20
N HIS A 72 -0.22 -18.33 -0.87
CA HIS A 72 0.74 -18.95 -1.80
C HIS A 72 1.60 -17.96 -2.61
N LEU A 73 1.29 -16.65 -2.55
CA LEU A 73 2.11 -15.57 -3.13
C LEU A 73 2.72 -14.67 -2.04
N THR A 74 2.68 -15.08 -0.78
CA THR A 74 3.31 -14.37 0.35
C THR A 74 4.60 -15.08 0.72
N PHE A 75 5.74 -14.39 0.63
CA PHE A 75 7.07 -14.99 0.82
C PHE A 75 7.85 -14.39 1.99
N VAL A 76 8.68 -15.21 2.62
CA VAL A 76 9.74 -14.79 3.55
C VAL A 76 11.07 -14.97 2.84
N CYS A 77 11.71 -13.88 2.44
CA CYS A 77 12.91 -13.90 1.61
C CYS A 77 14.18 -13.64 2.44
N THR A 78 14.58 -14.62 3.26
CA THR A 78 15.88 -14.63 3.96
C THR A 78 16.99 -15.15 3.04
N PRO A 79 18.28 -14.84 3.28
CA PRO A 79 19.37 -15.42 2.50
C PRO A 79 19.43 -16.96 2.60
N ASP A 80 19.16 -17.51 3.77
CA ASP A 80 19.07 -18.95 4.02
C ASP A 80 17.59 -19.37 4.17
N GLU A 81 17.17 -20.37 3.40
CA GLU A 81 15.82 -20.95 3.43
C GLU A 81 15.46 -21.49 4.83
N ALA A 82 16.43 -22.05 5.55
CA ALA A 82 16.18 -22.60 6.87
C ALA A 82 15.71 -21.55 7.89
N GLU A 83 16.07 -20.28 7.70
CA GLU A 83 15.65 -19.17 8.56
C GLU A 83 14.19 -18.74 8.33
N ALA A 84 13.67 -18.92 7.11
CA ALA A 84 12.24 -18.77 6.88
C ALA A 84 11.46 -19.86 7.60
N GLY A 85 12.03 -21.06 7.71
CA GLY A 85 11.45 -22.18 8.44
C GLY A 85 10.27 -22.84 7.72
N PRO A 86 9.76 -23.96 8.25
CA PRO A 86 8.87 -24.87 7.51
C PRO A 86 7.44 -24.37 7.31
N ASN A 87 7.05 -23.27 7.98
CA ASN A 87 5.70 -22.71 7.91
C ASN A 87 5.58 -21.55 6.91
N ASN A 88 6.65 -21.23 6.17
CA ASN A 88 6.69 -20.09 5.26
C ASN A 88 7.00 -20.54 3.84
N HIS A 89 6.48 -19.79 2.86
CA HIS A 89 6.99 -19.88 1.50
C HIS A 89 8.28 -19.07 1.41
N TRP A 90 9.36 -19.71 0.99
CA TRP A 90 10.64 -19.04 0.81
C TRP A 90 10.91 -18.78 -0.68
N MET A 91 11.57 -17.67 -0.94
CA MET A 91 12.15 -17.33 -2.23
C MET A 91 13.48 -16.64 -1.97
N ALA A 92 14.51 -16.97 -2.77
CA ALA A 92 15.79 -16.29 -2.66
C ALA A 92 15.59 -14.77 -2.84
N PRO A 93 16.25 -13.91 -2.05
CA PRO A 93 16.06 -12.46 -2.13
C PRO A 93 16.29 -11.90 -3.54
N ALA A 94 17.31 -12.40 -4.24
CA ALA A 94 17.62 -11.98 -5.60
C ALA A 94 16.49 -12.32 -6.60
N ASP A 95 15.89 -13.50 -6.47
CA ASP A 95 14.78 -13.92 -7.33
C ASP A 95 13.52 -13.11 -7.03
N ALA A 96 13.27 -12.80 -5.75
CA ALA A 96 12.14 -11.96 -5.33
C ALA A 96 12.27 -10.51 -5.81
N HIS A 97 13.49 -9.95 -5.82
CA HIS A 97 13.74 -8.61 -6.37
C HIS A 97 13.67 -8.55 -7.91
N ALA A 98 13.91 -9.67 -8.59
CA ALA A 98 13.86 -9.75 -10.05
C ALA A 98 12.44 -9.98 -10.60
N LYS A 99 11.51 -10.46 -9.77
CA LYS A 99 10.10 -10.63 -10.10
C LYS A 99 9.32 -9.32 -10.03
#